data_AF-A0A954M725-F1
#
_entry.id   AF-A0A954M725-F1
#
_cell.length_a   1.000
_cell.length_b   1.000
_cell.length_c   1.000
_cell.angle_alpha   90.00
_cell.angle_beta   90.00
_cell.angle_gamma   90.00
#
_symmetry.space_group_name_H-M   'P 1'
#
loop_
_entity.id
_entity.type
_entity.pdbx_description
1 polymer ?
#
loop_
_entity_poly.entity_id
_entity_poly.type
_entity_poly.pdbx_seq_one_letter_code
_entity_poly.pdbx_strand_id
1 'polypeptide(L)'
;MNAMMYHWLGAHLVSQDGQAGTRFAVWAPNAKEVCVLLDRNHWQHGAFYLNSSDSGVWSGFVPNVGPGETYKYSIRAQSGEIFEKMDPVGFFCEAPPNTASVVWNLNDYEWQDGDWIQRRARTNLLHEPMSVYEVHLGSWRRPHDGRRYFSYAELAEQLIAYVRELGYTHIQLMPVTEYPFDGSWGYQTTGYFAPTARYGNPQDFMAFVDAFHQAGI
;
A
#
# COMPACT_ATOMS: atom_id res chain seq x y z
N MET A 1 -3.95 -20.17 -10.10
CA MET A 1 -3.37 -19.07 -9.31
C MET A 1 -3.61 -17.79 -10.09
N ASN A 2 -4.39 -16.84 -9.58
CA ASN A 2 -4.63 -15.57 -10.27
C ASN A 2 -3.55 -14.57 -9.82
N ALA A 3 -2.53 -14.35 -10.66
CA ALA A 3 -1.41 -13.45 -10.36
C ALA A 3 -1.80 -11.95 -10.34
N MET A 4 -3.03 -11.62 -10.71
CA MET A 4 -3.54 -10.25 -10.91
C MET A 4 -4.77 -9.96 -10.03
N MET A 5 -4.92 -10.69 -8.93
CA MET A 5 -6.07 -10.60 -8.01
C MET A 5 -6.31 -9.18 -7.49
N TYR A 6 -5.25 -8.40 -7.27
CA TYR A 6 -5.32 -7.04 -6.73
C TYR A 6 -6.02 -6.05 -7.68
N HIS A 7 -6.20 -6.37 -8.96
CA HIS A 7 -7.04 -5.56 -9.86
C HIS A 7 -8.55 -5.71 -9.60
N TRP A 8 -8.94 -6.76 -8.88
CA TRP A 8 -10.32 -7.13 -8.65
C TRP A 8 -10.73 -6.95 -7.19
N LEU A 9 -9.93 -7.48 -6.26
CA LEU A 9 -10.10 -7.28 -4.83
C LEU A 9 -9.53 -5.94 -4.38
N GLY A 10 -10.00 -5.43 -3.25
CA GLY A 10 -9.63 -4.13 -2.72
C GLY A 10 -10.66 -3.05 -3.04
N ALA A 11 -10.24 -1.79 -2.89
CA ALA A 11 -10.99 -0.62 -3.28
C ALA A 11 -10.50 -0.07 -4.63
N HIS A 12 -11.40 -0.01 -5.62
CA HIS A 12 -11.10 0.45 -6.98
C HIS A 12 -12.04 1.57 -7.39
N LEU A 13 -11.47 2.70 -7.81
CA LEU A 13 -12.23 3.82 -8.36
C LEU A 13 -12.80 3.43 -9.72
N VAL A 14 -14.12 3.50 -9.86
CA VAL A 14 -14.84 3.11 -11.07
C VAL A 14 -16.03 4.03 -11.31
N SER A 15 -16.55 4.02 -12.54
CA SER A 15 -17.86 4.58 -12.86
C SER A 15 -18.84 3.44 -13.13
N GLN A 16 -19.96 3.40 -12.42
CA GLN A 16 -21.03 2.45 -12.61
C GLN A 16 -22.33 3.21 -12.90
N ASP A 17 -23.00 2.87 -14.01
CA ASP A 17 -24.25 3.51 -14.46
C ASP A 17 -24.16 5.05 -14.56
N GLY A 18 -23.00 5.57 -14.96
CA GLY A 18 -22.73 7.00 -15.10
C GLY A 18 -22.38 7.72 -13.80
N GLN A 19 -22.29 7.01 -12.67
CA GLN A 19 -21.93 7.56 -11.37
C GLN A 19 -20.52 7.13 -10.96
N ALA A 20 -19.69 8.11 -10.57
CA ALA A 20 -18.37 7.84 -10.00
C ALA A 20 -18.48 7.34 -8.56
N GLY A 21 -17.60 6.42 -8.19
CA GLY A 21 -17.51 5.89 -6.83
C GLY A 21 -16.42 4.83 -6.72
N THR A 22 -16.53 4.00 -5.70
CA THR A 22 -15.55 2.94 -5.43
C THR A 22 -16.24 1.58 -5.41
N ARG A 23 -15.68 0.64 -6.15
CA ARG A 23 -15.99 -0.79 -6.03
C ARG A 23 -15.11 -1.37 -4.93
N PHE A 24 -15.74 -1.96 -3.93
CA PHE A 24 -15.08 -2.70 -2.87
C PHE A 24 -15.24 -4.19 -3.12
N ALA A 25 -14.18 -4.96 -2.83
CA ALA A 25 -14.24 -6.40 -2.91
C ALA A 25 -13.27 -7.08 -1.92
N VAL A 26 -13.79 -8.01 -1.11
CA VAL A 26 -13.01 -8.73 -0.10
C VAL A 26 -13.38 -10.21 -0.05
N TRP A 27 -12.39 -11.06 0.14
CA TRP A 27 -12.63 -12.49 0.34
C TRP A 27 -12.92 -12.78 1.82
N ALA A 28 -14.14 -13.21 2.11
CA ALA A 28 -14.61 -13.52 3.47
C ALA A 28 -15.67 -14.64 3.41
N PRO A 29 -15.29 -15.87 3.01
CA PRO A 29 -16.23 -16.93 2.61
C PRO A 29 -17.20 -17.36 3.71
N ASN A 30 -16.77 -17.25 4.97
CA ASN A 30 -17.58 -17.67 6.13
C ASN A 30 -18.31 -16.50 6.81
N ALA A 31 -18.21 -15.28 6.28
CA ALA A 31 -18.96 -14.14 6.81
C ALA A 31 -20.47 -14.35 6.61
N LYS A 32 -21.27 -13.84 7.54
CA LYS A 32 -22.71 -13.77 7.41
C LYS A 32 -23.12 -12.52 6.62
N GLU A 33 -22.48 -11.40 6.91
CA GLU A 33 -22.69 -10.11 6.25
C GLU A 33 -21.36 -9.36 6.19
N VAL A 34 -21.15 -8.60 5.13
CA VAL A 34 -20.04 -7.65 5.02
C VAL A 34 -20.61 -6.30 4.58
N CYS A 35 -20.23 -5.23 5.28
CA CYS A 35 -20.49 -3.86 4.84
C CYS A 35 -19.22 -3.00 4.91
N VAL A 36 -19.23 -1.89 4.18
CA VAL A 36 -18.14 -0.92 4.16
C VAL A 36 -18.41 0.15 5.22
N LEU A 37 -17.45 0.39 6.11
CA LEU A 37 -17.45 1.50 7.05
C LEU A 37 -16.74 2.70 6.41
N LEU A 38 -17.34 3.87 6.54
CA LEU A 38 -16.86 5.15 6.00
C LEU A 38 -17.21 6.25 7.01
N ASP A 39 -16.59 7.42 6.92
CA ASP A 39 -17.02 8.59 7.69
C ASP A 39 -18.51 8.93 7.48
N ARG A 40 -19.01 8.75 6.24
CA ARG A 40 -20.39 9.06 5.84
C ARG A 40 -21.45 8.18 6.51
N ASN A 41 -21.10 6.97 6.94
CA ASN A 41 -22.00 6.13 7.74
C ASN A 41 -21.62 6.09 9.21
N HIS A 42 -20.81 7.06 9.66
CA HIS A 42 -20.36 7.21 11.04
C HIS A 42 -19.69 5.95 11.59
N TRP A 43 -19.02 5.18 10.73
CA TRP A 43 -18.37 3.91 11.10
C TRP A 43 -19.33 2.89 11.72
N GLN A 44 -20.61 2.90 11.33
CA GLN A 44 -21.63 1.99 11.84
C GLN A 44 -21.90 0.83 10.89
N HIS A 45 -21.92 -0.39 11.44
CA HIS A 45 -22.38 -1.58 10.72
C HIS A 45 -23.86 -1.44 10.33
N GLY A 46 -24.22 -1.88 9.12
CA GLY A 46 -25.61 -1.91 8.66
C GLY A 46 -25.97 -0.91 7.57
N ALA A 47 -24.99 -0.16 7.06
CA ALA A 47 -25.09 0.57 5.80
C ALA A 47 -24.37 -0.21 4.68
N PHE A 48 -24.03 0.44 3.56
CA PHE A 48 -23.19 -0.03 2.43
C PHE A 48 -22.84 -1.54 2.40
N TYR A 49 -23.86 -2.40 2.28
CA TYR A 49 -23.69 -3.85 2.26
C TYR A 49 -23.06 -4.31 0.95
N LEU A 50 -22.20 -5.32 1.05
CA LEU A 50 -21.64 -6.01 -0.09
C LEU A 50 -22.45 -7.27 -0.39
N ASN A 51 -22.48 -7.66 -1.67
CA ASN A 51 -23.12 -8.90 -2.11
C ASN A 51 -22.11 -10.03 -2.09
N SER A 52 -22.49 -11.18 -1.51
CA SER A 52 -21.69 -12.39 -1.56
C SER A 52 -21.75 -13.06 -2.94
N SER A 53 -20.76 -13.90 -3.21
CA SER A 53 -20.69 -14.76 -4.39
C SER A 53 -20.34 -16.18 -3.95
N ASP A 54 -20.55 -17.17 -4.83
CA ASP A 54 -20.26 -18.58 -4.57
C ASP A 54 -18.77 -18.85 -4.28
N SER A 55 -17.86 -17.96 -4.71
CA SER A 55 -16.42 -18.05 -4.42
C SER A 55 -16.03 -17.47 -3.05
N GLY A 56 -17.00 -16.97 -2.27
CA GLY A 56 -16.76 -16.33 -0.98
C GLY A 56 -16.22 -14.90 -1.05
N VAL A 57 -16.25 -14.30 -2.24
CA VAL A 57 -15.92 -12.88 -2.43
C VAL A 57 -17.18 -12.05 -2.19
N TRP A 58 -17.04 -11.02 -1.37
CA TRP A 58 -18.05 -10.01 -1.11
C TRP A 58 -17.70 -8.78 -1.92
N SER A 59 -18.63 -8.25 -2.71
CA SER A 59 -18.36 -7.07 -3.53
C SER A 59 -19.57 -6.15 -3.70
N GLY A 60 -19.29 -4.88 -3.97
CA GLY A 60 -20.32 -3.86 -4.12
C GLY A 60 -19.75 -2.52 -4.52
N PHE A 61 -20.59 -1.70 -5.14
CA PHE A 61 -20.25 -0.33 -5.52
C PHE A 61 -20.85 0.65 -4.52
N VAL A 62 -20.05 1.60 -4.06
CA VAL A 62 -20.49 2.69 -3.19
C VAL A 62 -20.28 4.01 -3.94
N PRO A 63 -21.36 4.75 -4.25
CA PRO A 63 -21.27 5.98 -5.01
C PRO A 63 -20.63 7.11 -4.22
N ASN A 64 -19.99 8.03 -4.94
CA ASN A 64 -19.36 9.22 -4.41
C ASN A 64 -18.41 8.90 -3.24
N VAL A 65 -17.59 7.86 -3.42
CA VAL A 65 -16.45 7.54 -2.55
C VAL A 65 -15.19 7.65 -3.41
N GLY A 66 -14.35 8.62 -3.10
CA GLY A 66 -13.18 9.01 -3.91
C GLY A 66 -11.83 8.70 -3.27
N PRO A 67 -10.72 9.06 -3.97
CA PRO A 67 -9.38 8.93 -3.41
C PRO A 67 -9.24 9.71 -2.09
N GLY A 68 -8.51 9.15 -1.13
CA GLY A 68 -8.27 9.75 0.18
C GLY A 68 -9.33 9.40 1.24
N GLU A 69 -10.47 8.83 0.86
CA GLU A 69 -11.47 8.40 1.85
C GLU A 69 -11.02 7.16 2.63
N THR A 70 -11.14 7.23 3.95
CA THR A 70 -10.81 6.15 4.86
C THR A 70 -11.96 5.14 4.93
N TYR A 71 -11.64 3.86 4.99
CA TYR A 71 -12.63 2.79 5.10
C TYR A 71 -12.11 1.57 5.84
N LYS A 72 -13.05 0.74 6.30
CA LYS A 72 -12.83 -0.62 6.79
C LYS A 72 -13.94 -1.54 6.31
N TYR A 73 -13.71 -2.84 6.34
CA TYR A 73 -14.79 -3.83 6.27
C TYR A 73 -15.33 -4.10 7.66
N SER A 74 -16.65 -4.01 7.82
CA SER A 74 -17.35 -4.56 8.98
C SER A 74 -17.92 -5.92 8.62
N ILE A 75 -17.43 -6.95 9.30
CA ILE A 75 -17.70 -8.36 9.00
C ILE A 75 -18.49 -8.94 10.16
N ARG A 76 -19.71 -9.40 9.88
CA ARG A 76 -20.50 -10.20 10.83
C ARG A 76 -20.14 -11.66 10.67
N ALA A 77 -19.66 -12.30 11.73
CA ALA A 77 -19.39 -13.74 11.74
C ALA A 77 -20.67 -14.57 11.90
N GLN A 78 -20.58 -15.88 11.68
CA GLN A 78 -21.70 -16.81 11.93
C GLN A 78 -22.15 -16.81 13.40
N SER A 79 -21.23 -16.52 14.34
CA SER A 79 -21.55 -16.34 15.78
C SER A 79 -22.45 -15.13 16.06
N GLY A 80 -22.56 -14.20 15.11
CA GLY A 80 -23.27 -12.93 15.27
C GLY A 80 -22.37 -11.76 15.66
N GLU A 81 -21.13 -12.03 16.10
CA GLU A 81 -20.11 -11.02 16.42
C GLU A 81 -19.73 -10.19 15.19
N ILE A 82 -19.38 -8.92 15.42
CA ILE A 82 -18.99 -7.97 14.38
C ILE A 82 -17.53 -7.59 14.58
N PHE A 83 -16.75 -7.68 13.52
CA PHE A 83 -15.35 -7.30 13.50
C PHE A 83 -15.11 -6.18 12.49
N GLU A 84 -14.27 -5.22 12.86
CA GLU A 84 -13.71 -4.27 11.90
C GLU A 84 -12.37 -4.77 11.38
N LYS A 85 -12.17 -4.70 10.07
CA LYS A 85 -10.93 -5.11 9.43
C LYS A 85 -10.49 -4.07 8.41
N MET A 86 -9.21 -3.75 8.43
CA MET A 86 -8.55 -3.11 7.29
C MET A 86 -8.68 -4.01 6.05
N ASP A 87 -8.56 -3.40 4.87
CA ASP A 87 -8.56 -4.14 3.62
C ASP A 87 -7.26 -4.95 3.47
N PRO A 88 -7.32 -6.30 3.34
CA PRO A 88 -6.14 -7.13 3.11
C PRO A 88 -5.36 -6.78 1.83
N VAL A 89 -6.01 -6.13 0.87
CA VAL A 89 -5.53 -5.74 -0.46
C VAL A 89 -5.68 -4.23 -0.69
N GLY A 90 -5.80 -3.45 0.38
CA GLY A 90 -5.78 -1.98 0.30
C GLY A 90 -4.41 -1.46 -0.13
N PHE A 91 -4.40 -0.49 -1.05
CA PHE A 91 -3.17 0.12 -1.58
C PHE A 91 -2.57 1.21 -0.70
N PHE A 92 -3.37 1.74 0.22
CA PHE A 92 -2.93 2.72 1.20
C PHE A 92 -3.71 2.57 2.51
N CYS A 93 -3.17 3.11 3.59
CA CYS A 93 -3.73 3.01 4.92
C CYS A 93 -3.29 4.21 5.76
N GLU A 94 -4.01 4.46 6.85
CA GLU A 94 -3.60 5.48 7.80
C GLU A 94 -2.29 5.09 8.51
N ALA A 95 -1.52 6.10 8.94
CA ALA A 95 -0.34 5.85 9.75
C ALA A 95 -0.72 5.27 11.14
N PRO A 96 0.06 4.32 11.68
CA PRO A 96 -0.16 3.79 13.02
C PRO A 96 -0.20 4.89 14.10
N PRO A 97 -1.06 4.76 15.13
CA PRO A 97 -1.81 3.57 15.52
C PRO A 97 -3.18 3.39 14.82
N ASN A 98 -3.54 4.28 13.90
CA ASN A 98 -4.76 4.12 13.13
C ASN A 98 -4.68 2.91 12.20
N THR A 99 -5.84 2.39 11.78
CA THR A 99 -5.93 1.09 11.08
C THR A 99 -6.89 1.11 9.89
N ALA A 100 -7.49 2.25 9.52
CA ALA A 100 -8.32 2.26 8.32
C ALA A 100 -7.45 2.14 7.07
N SER A 101 -8.00 1.45 6.07
CA SER A 101 -7.49 1.54 4.70
C SER A 101 -7.93 2.86 4.09
N VAL A 102 -7.24 3.31 3.06
CA VAL A 102 -7.57 4.55 2.33
C VAL A 102 -7.82 4.19 0.87
N VAL A 103 -8.92 4.66 0.30
CA VAL A 103 -9.20 4.51 -1.13
C VAL A 103 -8.15 5.29 -1.90
N TRP A 104 -7.47 4.64 -2.84
CA TRP A 104 -6.31 5.23 -3.48
C TRP A 104 -6.20 4.83 -4.94
N ASN A 105 -5.83 5.79 -5.80
CA ASN A 105 -5.54 5.53 -7.22
C ASN A 105 -4.03 5.35 -7.39
N LEU A 106 -3.58 4.27 -8.03
CA LEU A 106 -2.17 4.05 -8.33
C LEU A 106 -1.78 4.47 -9.75
N ASN A 107 -2.74 4.84 -10.60
CA ASN A 107 -2.50 5.04 -12.03
C ASN A 107 -1.97 6.44 -12.41
N ASP A 108 -1.88 7.35 -11.44
CA ASP A 108 -1.56 8.77 -11.71
C ASP A 108 -0.05 9.08 -11.60
N TYR A 109 0.81 8.06 -11.51
CA TYR A 109 2.26 8.22 -11.45
C TYR A 109 2.93 7.96 -12.79
N GLU A 110 3.67 8.95 -13.30
CA GLU A 110 4.44 8.84 -14.54
C GLU A 110 5.90 8.47 -14.24
N TRP A 111 6.27 7.22 -14.51
CA TRP A 111 7.63 6.71 -14.32
C TRP A 111 8.62 7.27 -15.36
N GLN A 112 9.85 7.51 -14.93
CA GLN A 112 10.96 7.99 -15.77
C GLN A 112 12.14 7.00 -15.84
N ASP A 113 11.94 5.75 -15.42
CA ASP A 113 12.95 4.69 -15.33
C ASP A 113 13.03 3.77 -16.56
N GLY A 114 12.45 4.17 -17.69
CA GLY A 114 12.30 3.31 -18.87
C GLY A 114 13.62 2.69 -19.37
N ASP A 115 14.70 3.48 -19.41
CA ASP A 115 16.03 3.00 -19.80
C ASP A 115 16.60 1.99 -18.80
N TRP A 116 16.39 2.22 -17.50
CA TRP A 116 16.81 1.31 -16.44
C TRP A 116 16.10 -0.05 -16.54
N ILE A 117 14.79 -0.04 -16.72
CA ILE A 117 13.98 -1.26 -16.88
C ILE A 117 14.40 -2.05 -18.12
N GLN A 118 14.62 -1.37 -19.25
CA GLN A 118 15.09 -2.01 -20.49
C GLN A 118 16.48 -2.63 -20.33
N ARG A 119 17.40 -1.94 -19.64
CA ARG A 119 18.73 -2.47 -19.32
C ARG A 119 18.62 -3.71 -18.43
N ARG A 120 17.88 -3.61 -17.31
CA ARG A 120 17.67 -4.72 -16.36
C ARG A 120 17.17 -5.98 -17.05
N ALA A 121 16.22 -5.86 -17.98
CA ALA A 121 15.65 -7.00 -18.71
C ALA A 121 16.66 -7.75 -19.60
N ARG A 122 17.74 -7.08 -20.02
CA ARG A 122 18.78 -7.65 -20.90
C ARG A 122 20.05 -8.06 -20.15
N THR A 123 20.15 -7.69 -18.87
CA THR A 123 21.32 -7.94 -18.02
C THR A 123 21.19 -9.26 -17.28
N ASN A 124 22.23 -10.09 -17.31
CA ASN A 124 22.32 -11.28 -16.46
C ASN A 124 22.91 -10.89 -15.10
N LEU A 125 22.05 -10.60 -14.12
CA LEU A 125 22.44 -10.08 -12.81
C LEU A 125 23.43 -10.98 -12.04
N LEU A 126 23.49 -12.28 -12.33
CA LEU A 126 24.45 -13.20 -11.69
C LEU A 126 25.90 -12.98 -12.15
N HIS A 127 26.10 -12.26 -13.25
CA HIS A 127 27.40 -11.94 -13.83
C HIS A 127 27.77 -10.45 -13.70
N GLU A 128 26.95 -9.67 -13.00
CA GLU A 128 27.21 -8.25 -12.72
C GLU A 128 27.74 -8.08 -11.29
N PRO A 129 28.48 -7.00 -11.01
CA PRO A 129 28.83 -6.65 -9.64
C PRO A 129 27.56 -6.39 -8.81
N MET A 130 27.47 -7.05 -7.66
CA MET A 130 26.37 -6.86 -6.71
C MET A 130 26.94 -6.59 -5.31
N SER A 131 26.92 -5.32 -4.93
CA SER A 131 27.18 -4.84 -3.57
C SER A 131 25.94 -4.12 -3.08
N VAL A 132 25.38 -4.61 -1.97
CA VAL A 132 24.06 -4.21 -1.45
C VAL A 132 24.23 -3.46 -0.14
N TYR A 133 23.60 -2.27 -0.05
CA TYR A 133 23.48 -1.53 1.20
C TYR A 133 22.10 -1.80 1.83
N GLU A 134 22.06 -2.55 2.93
CA GLU A 134 20.81 -2.84 3.64
C GLU A 134 20.39 -1.67 4.55
N VAL A 135 19.12 -1.29 4.50
CA VAL A 135 18.60 -0.08 5.16
C VAL A 135 17.24 -0.34 5.83
N HIS A 136 17.14 0.07 7.09
CA HIS A 136 15.86 0.33 7.75
C HIS A 136 15.50 1.81 7.65
N LEU A 137 14.53 2.17 6.82
CA LEU A 137 14.19 3.57 6.53
C LEU A 137 13.87 4.39 7.80
N GLY A 138 13.15 3.79 8.75
CA GLY A 138 12.73 4.46 9.99
C GLY A 138 13.84 4.73 11.00
N SER A 139 15.04 4.19 10.80
CA SER A 139 16.17 4.39 11.73
C SER A 139 17.50 4.72 11.06
N TRP A 140 17.53 4.84 9.72
CA TRP A 140 18.75 5.21 9.01
C TRP A 140 19.28 6.57 9.46
N ARG A 141 18.41 7.58 9.48
CA ARG A 141 18.65 8.92 10.04
C ARG A 141 17.36 9.49 10.61
N ARG A 142 17.48 10.52 11.45
CA ARG A 142 16.34 11.26 12.01
C ARG A 142 16.34 12.72 11.56
N PRO A 143 15.17 13.30 11.26
CA PRO A 143 15.03 14.73 11.04
C PRO A 143 15.48 15.55 12.24
N HIS A 144 16.09 16.71 12.00
CA HIS A 144 16.50 17.65 13.06
C HIS A 144 15.36 18.59 13.50
N ASP A 145 14.25 18.61 12.77
CA ASP A 145 13.09 19.48 12.99
C ASP A 145 12.07 18.91 14.01
N GLY A 146 12.42 17.80 14.67
CA GLY A 146 11.58 17.14 15.67
C GLY A 146 10.59 16.12 15.10
N ARG A 147 10.49 15.97 13.76
CA ARG A 147 9.72 14.87 13.16
C ARG A 147 10.37 13.52 13.49
N ARG A 148 9.53 12.49 13.57
CA ARG A 148 9.99 11.13 13.89
C ARG A 148 10.69 10.46 12.70
N TYR A 149 10.19 10.72 11.48
CA TYR A 149 10.64 10.08 10.26
C TYR A 149 10.86 11.12 9.15
N PHE A 150 11.81 10.81 8.27
CA PHE A 150 11.90 11.47 6.97
C PHE A 150 10.77 10.97 6.05
N SER A 151 10.40 11.79 5.08
CA SER A 151 9.58 11.35 3.96
C SER A 151 10.38 10.47 2.99
N TYR A 152 9.69 9.73 2.12
CA TYR A 152 10.31 8.98 1.04
C TYR A 152 11.18 9.88 0.14
N ALA A 153 10.74 11.11 -0.17
CA ALA A 153 11.51 12.04 -0.98
C ALA A 153 12.83 12.46 -0.30
N GLU A 154 12.77 12.82 0.99
CA GLU A 154 13.97 13.20 1.77
C GLU A 154 14.93 12.01 1.95
N LEU A 155 14.40 10.80 2.07
CA LEU A 155 15.18 9.57 2.13
C LEU A 155 15.86 9.29 0.79
N ALA A 156 15.15 9.42 -0.34
CA ALA A 156 15.70 9.18 -1.67
C ALA A 156 16.91 10.10 -1.95
N GLU A 157 16.74 11.41 -1.76
CA GLU A 157 17.81 12.40 -1.99
C GLU A 157 19.09 12.05 -1.21
N GLN A 158 18.94 11.81 0.11
CA GLN A 158 20.09 11.59 0.98
C GLN A 158 20.71 10.19 0.80
N LEU A 159 19.90 9.14 0.65
CA LEU A 159 20.39 7.78 0.49
C LEU A 159 21.08 7.60 -0.86
N ILE A 160 20.55 8.15 -1.95
CA ILE A 160 21.18 8.07 -3.28
C ILE A 160 22.59 8.68 -3.22
N ALA A 161 22.73 9.89 -2.65
CA ALA A 161 24.03 10.54 -2.51
C ALA A 161 25.00 9.65 -1.71
N TYR A 162 24.55 9.12 -0.58
CA TYR A 162 25.35 8.28 0.32
C TYR A 162 25.79 6.94 -0.32
N VAL A 163 24.85 6.25 -0.97
CA VAL A 163 25.08 4.94 -1.62
C VAL A 163 26.02 5.09 -2.82
N ARG A 164 25.90 6.17 -3.59
CA ARG A 164 26.81 6.49 -4.70
C ARG A 164 28.21 6.84 -4.23
N GLU A 165 28.34 7.65 -3.18
CA GLU A 165 29.65 8.01 -2.61
C GLU A 165 30.43 6.76 -2.18
N LEU A 166 29.74 5.78 -1.59
CA LEU A 166 30.34 4.53 -1.13
C LEU A 166 30.47 3.45 -2.21
N GLY A 167 29.94 3.67 -3.42
CA GLY A 167 30.08 2.76 -4.55
C GLY A 167 29.22 1.49 -4.48
N TYR A 168 28.11 1.51 -3.74
CA TYR A 168 27.15 0.40 -3.75
C TYR A 168 26.35 0.38 -5.07
N THR A 169 25.89 -0.81 -5.44
CA THR A 169 25.15 -1.04 -6.68
C THR A 169 23.64 -1.17 -6.48
N HIS A 170 23.21 -1.49 -5.27
CA HIS A 170 21.82 -1.76 -4.91
C HIS A 170 21.57 -1.32 -3.47
N ILE A 171 20.32 -1.01 -3.15
CA ILE A 171 19.83 -0.96 -1.78
C ILE A 171 18.93 -2.17 -1.49
N GLN A 172 18.96 -2.65 -0.26
CA GLN A 172 17.97 -3.62 0.25
C GLN A 172 17.21 -2.96 1.39
N LEU A 173 15.89 -2.81 1.22
CA LEU A 173 15.06 -2.27 2.28
C LEU A 173 14.63 -3.40 3.22
N MET A 174 14.70 -3.15 4.52
CA MET A 174 13.86 -3.88 5.48
C MET A 174 12.38 -3.71 5.11
N PRO A 175 11.46 -4.59 5.55
CA PRO A 175 10.08 -4.58 5.06
C PRO A 175 9.41 -3.20 5.10
N VAL A 176 8.92 -2.76 3.95
CA VAL A 176 8.26 -1.45 3.76
C VAL A 176 6.75 -1.56 3.62
N THR A 177 6.18 -2.77 3.70
CA THR A 177 4.74 -2.98 3.83
C THR A 177 4.20 -2.33 5.11
N GLU A 178 2.89 -2.11 5.23
CA GLU A 178 2.36 -1.53 6.48
C GLU A 178 2.43 -2.52 7.65
N TYR A 179 2.88 -2.01 8.81
CA TYR A 179 3.03 -2.76 10.07
C TYR A 179 2.67 -1.88 11.27
N PRO A 180 1.99 -2.41 12.30
CA PRO A 180 1.47 -1.60 13.40
C PRO A 180 2.54 -1.19 14.42
N PHE A 181 3.68 -1.89 14.48
CA PHE A 181 4.66 -1.74 15.57
C PHE A 181 6.09 -1.56 15.07
N ASP A 182 6.72 -0.43 15.43
CA ASP A 182 8.07 -0.09 14.98
C ASP A 182 9.15 -1.07 15.45
N GLY A 183 8.97 -1.65 16.64
CA GLY A 183 9.93 -2.63 17.19
C GLY A 183 9.93 -3.97 16.45
N SER A 184 9.01 -4.19 15.52
CA SER A 184 9.03 -5.36 14.62
C SER A 184 9.98 -5.20 13.43
N TRP A 185 10.50 -3.99 13.20
CA TRP A 185 11.28 -3.62 12.02
C TRP A 185 10.59 -3.94 10.68
N GLY A 186 9.26 -3.99 10.69
CA GLY A 186 8.42 -4.31 9.54
C GLY A 186 8.07 -5.79 9.37
N TYR A 187 8.71 -6.70 10.11
CA TYR A 187 8.49 -8.14 9.97
C TYR A 187 7.11 -8.61 10.47
N GLN A 188 6.38 -7.80 11.24
CA GLN A 188 4.99 -8.07 11.65
C GLN A 188 4.00 -7.29 10.78
N THR A 189 3.97 -7.62 9.48
CA THR A 189 3.14 -6.93 8.48
C THR A 189 1.65 -7.19 8.66
N THR A 190 0.84 -6.15 8.46
CA THR A 190 -0.63 -6.22 8.40
C THR A 190 -1.19 -5.73 7.06
N GLY A 191 -0.55 -4.75 6.40
CA GLY A 191 -0.95 -4.25 5.09
C GLY A 191 0.03 -4.68 4.00
N TYR A 192 -0.18 -5.87 3.43
CA TYR A 192 0.75 -6.47 2.46
C TYR A 192 0.78 -5.76 1.09
N PHE A 193 -0.26 -5.00 0.75
CA PHE A 193 -0.41 -4.33 -0.55
C PHE A 193 -0.18 -2.81 -0.49
N ALA A 194 0.24 -2.29 0.67
CA ALA A 194 0.48 -0.86 0.86
C ALA A 194 1.91 -0.64 1.38
N PRO A 195 2.69 0.29 0.80
CA PRO A 195 3.87 0.79 1.48
C PRO A 195 3.44 1.53 2.76
N THR A 196 4.27 1.48 3.80
CA THR A 196 3.92 2.07 5.09
C THR A 196 3.70 3.58 4.97
N ALA A 197 2.64 4.07 5.60
CA ALA A 197 2.26 5.47 5.59
C ALA A 197 3.19 6.36 6.45
N ARG A 198 4.14 5.76 7.18
CA ARG A 198 5.11 6.49 8.01
C ARG A 198 5.95 7.51 7.25
N TYR A 199 6.23 7.25 5.96
CA TYR A 199 7.16 8.03 5.16
C TYR A 199 6.48 8.77 4.00
N GLY A 200 5.17 8.60 3.81
CA GLY A 200 4.43 9.22 2.71
C GLY A 200 3.36 8.30 2.13
N ASN A 201 2.84 8.70 0.98
CA ASN A 201 1.83 7.96 0.23
C ASN A 201 2.48 6.97 -0.78
N PRO A 202 1.69 6.12 -1.46
CA PRO A 202 2.22 5.16 -2.44
C PRO A 202 3.01 5.80 -3.60
N GLN A 203 2.59 6.95 -4.12
CA GLN A 203 3.33 7.66 -5.18
C GLN A 203 4.66 8.21 -4.67
N ASP A 204 4.74 8.63 -3.41
CA ASP A 204 6.02 9.04 -2.82
C ASP A 204 6.99 7.85 -2.79
N PHE A 205 6.51 6.63 -2.55
CA PHE A 205 7.32 5.42 -2.64
C PHE A 205 7.66 5.04 -4.09
N MET A 206 6.75 5.24 -5.05
CA MET A 206 7.06 5.09 -6.48
C MET A 206 8.19 6.05 -6.89
N ALA A 207 8.09 7.32 -6.49
CA ALA A 207 9.11 8.34 -6.71
C ALA A 207 10.45 8.00 -6.06
N PHE A 208 10.43 7.41 -4.86
CA PHE A 208 11.63 6.88 -4.24
C PHE A 208 12.30 5.84 -5.15
N VAL A 209 11.57 4.81 -5.60
CA VAL A 209 12.13 3.77 -6.48
C VAL A 209 12.61 4.35 -7.81
N ASP A 210 11.83 5.23 -8.45
CA ASP A 210 12.18 5.87 -9.72
C ASP A 210 13.48 6.69 -9.59
N ALA A 211 13.65 7.43 -8.50
CA ALA A 211 14.86 8.18 -8.23
C ALA A 211 16.10 7.29 -8.12
N PHE A 212 16.00 6.11 -7.49
CA PHE A 212 17.10 5.14 -7.43
C PHE A 212 17.45 4.60 -8.82
N HIS A 213 16.42 4.23 -9.61
CA HIS A 213 16.62 3.75 -10.98
C HIS A 213 17.29 4.79 -11.88
N GLN A 214 16.86 6.06 -11.81
CA GLN A 214 17.48 7.18 -12.54
C GLN A 214 18.92 7.45 -12.07
N ALA A 215 19.24 7.17 -10.80
CA ALA A 215 20.58 7.26 -10.25
C ALA A 215 21.49 6.06 -10.58
N GLY A 216 20.93 5.02 -11.20
CA GLY A 216 21.65 3.82 -11.59
C GLY A 216 21.83 2.79 -10.47
N ILE A 217 20.94 2.78 -9.47
CA ILE A 217 20.96 1.91 -8.28
C ILE A 217 19.74 1.00 -8.25
#